data_AF-A0ABC8TBA3-F1
#
_entry.id   AF-A0ABC8TBA3-F1
#
_cell.length_a   1.000
_cell.length_b   1.000
_cell.length_c   1.000
_cell.angle_alpha   90.00
_cell.angle_beta   90.00
_cell.angle_gamma   90.00
#
_symmetry.space_group_name_H-M   'P 1'
#
loop_
_entity.id
_entity.type
_entity.pdbx_description
1 polymer ?
#
loop_
_entity_poly.entity_id
_entity_poly.type
_entity_poly.pdbx_seq_one_letter_code
_entity_poly.pdbx_strand_id
1 'polypeptide(L)' 'MKITIFTSKFEDEGEITSIETLKYNFGTIEIATDNFADSNKLGKGGFGAVYQ' A
#
# COMPACT_ATOMS: atom_id res chain seq x y z
N MET A 1 13.93 7.62 0.60
CA MET A 1 13.13 6.74 -0.29
C MET A 1 11.72 7.28 -0.33
N LYS A 2 11.09 7.42 -1.51
CA LYS A 2 9.67 7.81 -1.62
C LYS A 2 8.89 6.55 -1.99
N ILE A 3 7.91 6.19 -1.16
CA ILE A 3 6.98 5.08 -1.44
C ILE A 3 5.68 5.68 -1.97
N THR A 4 5.20 5.15 -3.10
CA THR A 4 3.99 5.59 -3.78
C THR A 4 2.95 4.48 -3.65
N ILE A 5 1.83 4.77 -2.99
CA ILE A 5 0.70 3.83 -2.88
C ILE A 5 -0.40 4.31 -3.83
N PHE A 6 -0.88 3.40 -4.68
CA PHE A 6 -2.01 3.63 -5.55
C PHE A 6 -3.27 3.08 -4.88
N THR A 7 -4.23 3.94 -4.59
CA THR A 7 -5.56 3.49 -4.15
C THR A 7 -6.55 3.72 -5.29
N SER A 8 -7.34 2.69 -5.62
CA SER A 8 -8.51 2.84 -6.46
C SER A 8 -9.70 3.12 -5.55
N LYS A 9 -10.28 4.32 -5.63
CA LYS A 9 -11.63 4.54 -5.12
C LYS A 9 -12.60 3.90 -6.10
N PHE A 10 -13.41 2.97 -5.61
CA PHE A 10 -14.58 2.48 -6.34
C PHE A 10 -15.76 3.33 -5.88
N GLU A 11 -16.15 4.32 -6.67
CA GLU A 11 -17.48 4.91 -6.56
C GLU A 11 -18.43 4.06 -7.42
N ASP A 12 -19.62 3.76 -6.87
CA ASP A 12 -20.65 3.01 -7.58
C ASP A 12 -20.95 3.75 -8.90
N GLU A 13 -20.99 2.99 -10.00
CA GLU A 13 -21.15 3.47 -11.39
C GLU A 13 -19.86 3.83 -12.17
N GLY A 14 -18.93 2.86 -12.25
CA GLY A 14 -18.37 2.47 -13.56
C GLY A 14 -17.16 3.22 -14.11
N GLU A 15 -16.59 4.22 -13.45
CA GLU A 15 -15.44 4.96 -13.97
C GLU A 15 -14.37 5.22 -12.90
N ILE A 16 -13.15 4.67 -13.08
CA ILE A 16 -11.99 5.00 -12.25
C ILE A 16 -11.52 6.41 -12.67
N THR A 17 -12.14 7.45 -12.11
CA THR A 17 -11.94 8.83 -12.58
C THR A 17 -10.72 9.54 -11.98
N SER A 18 -10.06 8.98 -10.95
CA SER A 18 -8.85 9.60 -10.39
C SER A 18 -7.96 8.61 -9.64
N ILE A 19 -6.71 8.45 -10.09
CA ILE A 19 -5.66 7.81 -9.28
C ILE A 19 -5.15 8.86 -8.29
N GLU A 20 -5.75 8.92 -7.11
CA GLU A 20 -5.21 9.73 -6.03
C GLU A 20 -3.98 9.04 -5.43
N THR A 21 -2.82 9.71 -5.52
CA THR A 21 -1.60 9.20 -4.91
C THR A 21 -1.49 9.68 -3.46
N LEU A 22 -1.59 8.74 -2.52
CA LEU A 22 -1.31 9.03 -1.12
C LEU A 22 0.19 8.89 -0.87
N LYS A 23 0.79 9.93 -0.28
CA LYS A 23 2.21 9.97 0.09
C LYS A 23 2.33 9.76 1.58
N TYR A 24 3.01 8.69 1.97
CA TYR A 24 3.34 8.39 3.36
C TYR A 24 4.83 8.56 3.61
N ASN A 25 5.20 8.94 4.84
CA ASN A 25 6.57 8.81 5.29
C ASN A 25 6.87 7.32 5.47
N PHE A 26 8.11 6.93 5.17
CA PHE A 26 8.60 5.57 5.44
C PHE A 26 8.35 5.12 6.88
N GLY A 27 8.58 5.99 7.88
CA GLY A 27 8.34 5.63 9.29
C GLY A 27 6.87 5.34 9.61
N THR A 28 5.92 5.93 8.88
CA THR A 28 4.50 5.57 9.00
C THR A 28 4.25 4.13 8.53
N ILE A 29 4.93 3.71 7.46
CA ILE A 29 4.81 2.37 6.90
C ILE A 29 5.52 1.34 7.82
N GLU A 30 6.67 1.68 8.38
CA GLU A 30 7.35 0.84 9.37
C GLU A 30 6.45 0.57 10.57
N ILE A 31 5.83 1.60 11.14
CA ILE A 31 4.92 1.43 12.29
C ILE A 31 3.69 0.60 11.89
N ALA A 32 3.08 0.88 10.73
CA ALA A 32 1.89 0.17 10.27
C ALA A 32 2.14 -1.33 10.05
N THR A 33 3.34 -1.69 9.57
CA THR A 33 3.73 -3.07 9.29
C THR A 33 4.44 -3.76 10.45
N ASP A 34 4.52 -3.12 11.63
CA ASP A 34 5.35 -3.55 12.76
C ASP A 34 6.79 -3.90 12.34
N ASN A 35 7.47 -2.92 11.75
CA ASN A 35 8.81 -3.06 11.18
C ASN A 35 8.93 -4.20 10.17
N PHE A 36 7.92 -4.39 9.32
CA PHE A 36 7.84 -5.49 8.34
C PHE A 36 7.93 -6.88 8.99
N ALA A 37 7.32 -7.06 10.16
CA ALA A 37 7.26 -8.36 10.84
C ALA A 37 6.65 -9.44 9.94
N ASP A 38 7.20 -10.65 9.99
CA ASP A 38 6.69 -11.79 9.22
C ASP A 38 5.23 -12.14 9.59
N SER A 39 4.78 -11.80 10.82
CA SER A 39 3.39 -11.96 11.23
C SER A 39 2.40 -11.11 10.43
N ASN A 40 2.86 -9.97 9.89
CA ASN A 40 2.05 -9.09 9.05
C ASN A 40 2.22 -9.40 7.55
N LYS A 41 3.07 -10.36 7.19
CA LYS A 41 3.33 -10.71 5.80
C LYS A 41 2.18 -11.53 5.23
N LEU A 42 1.55 -11.01 4.20
CA LEU A 42 0.47 -11.66 3.46
C LEU A 42 1.01 -12.63 2.40
N GLY A 43 2.21 -12.37 1.86
CA GLY A 43 2.83 -13.23 0.86
C GLY A 43 3.99 -12.58 0.12
N LYS A 44 4.38 -13.20 -1.00
CA LYS A 44 5.39 -12.69 -1.93
C LYS A 44 4.94 -12.91 -3.37
N GLY A 45 4.87 -11.84 -4.15
CA GLY A 45 4.60 -11.88 -5.59
C GLY A 45 5.82 -11.48 -6.43
N GLY A 46 5.61 -11.30 -7.74
CA GLY A 46 6.66 -10.88 -8.68
C GLY A 46 7.28 -9.50 -8.38
N PHE A 47 6.63 -8.69 -7.55
CA PHE A 47 7.06 -7.35 -7.15
C PHE A 47 7.61 -7.26 -5.73
N GLY A 48 7.69 -8.38 -4.99
CA GLY A 48 8.22 -8.42 -3.62
C GLY A 48 7.23 -8.94 -2.59
N ALA A 49 7.56 -8.71 -1.31
CA ALA A 49 6.73 -9.09 -0.18
C ALA A 49 5.56 -8.12 0.03
N VAL A 50 4.42 -8.64 0.45
CA VAL A 50 3.21 -7.87 0.75
C VAL A 50 2.93 -7.99 2.25
N TYR A 51 2.65 -6.87 2.90
CA TYR A 51 2.33 -6.79 4.33
C TYR A 51 0.93 -6.16 4.51
N GLN A 52 0.21 -6.54 5.56
CA GLN A 52 -1.04 -5.87 5.97
C GLN A 52 -0.78 -4.67 6.88
#